data_AF-A0A1F4KG04-F1
#
_entry.id   AF-A0A1F4KG04-F1
#
_cell.length_a   1.000
_cell.length_b   1.000
_cell.length_c   1.000
_cell.angle_alpha   90.00
_cell.angle_beta   90.00
_cell.angle_gamma   90.00
#
_symmetry.space_group_name_H-M   'P 1'
#
loop_
_entity.id
_entity.type
_entity.pdbx_description
1 polymer ?
#
loop_
_entity_poly.entity_id
_entity_poly.type
_entity_poly.pdbx_seq_one_letter_code
_entity_poly.pdbx_strand_id
1 'polypeptide(L)'
;MKQVKLSDLLDISIGRTPSRSTPAYWGKGHRWVSIRDLDSKVIIETKEQITDLGVKNARCKIVRKGTLLFSFKLTIGKMAFAGCDLFTNEAIAAFPIKDERKLNSDFLFYALLAAV
;
A
#
# COMPACT_ATOMS: atom_id res chain seq x y z
N MET A 1 -25.74 -15.06 -1.39
CA MET A 1 -24.46 -14.58 -0.81
C MET A 1 -24.72 -13.30 -0.05
N LYS A 2 -24.07 -13.09 1.11
CA LYS A 2 -24.16 -11.82 1.86
C LYS A 2 -23.18 -10.81 1.25
N GLN A 3 -23.65 -9.60 0.97
CA GLN A 3 -22.78 -8.50 0.57
C GLN A 3 -22.44 -7.65 1.79
N VAL A 4 -21.20 -7.17 1.84
CA VAL A 4 -20.67 -6.31 2.90
C VAL A 4 -19.81 -5.23 2.28
N LYS A 5 -19.80 -4.02 2.85
CA LYS A 5 -18.95 -2.94 2.34
C LYS A 5 -17.51 -3.18 2.80
N LEU A 6 -16.55 -2.94 1.91
CA LEU A 6 -15.13 -3.01 2.26
C LEU A 6 -14.76 -2.05 3.41
N SER A 7 -15.42 -0.89 3.50
CA SER A 7 -15.25 0.07 4.61
C SER A 7 -15.58 -0.51 5.98
N ASP A 8 -16.42 -1.54 6.04
CA ASP A 8 -16.82 -2.16 7.30
C ASP A 8 -15.76 -3.16 7.79
N LEU A 9 -14.91 -3.64 6.87
CA LEU A 9 -13.88 -4.65 7.13
C LEU A 9 -12.45 -4.08 7.12
N LEU A 10 -12.23 -2.95 6.46
CA LEU A 10 -10.91 -2.39 6.18
C LEU A 10 -10.76 -0.96 6.69
N ASP A 11 -9.57 -0.61 7.17
CA ASP A 11 -9.15 0.77 7.43
C ASP A 11 -8.39 1.33 6.22
N ILE A 12 -9.14 1.62 5.15
CA ILE A 12 -8.56 2.04 3.87
C ILE A 12 -7.68 3.28 4.05
N SER A 13 -6.40 3.14 3.70
CA SER A 13 -5.39 4.20 3.82
C SER A 13 -4.75 4.48 2.48
N ILE A 14 -4.75 5.75 2.06
CA ILE A 14 -4.08 6.20 0.84
C ILE A 14 -2.68 6.70 1.17
N GLY A 15 -1.71 6.30 0.35
CA GLY A 15 -0.32 6.74 0.47
C GLY A 15 -0.11 8.23 0.16
N ARG A 16 1.14 8.68 0.30
CA ARG A 16 1.55 10.07 0.03
C ARG A 16 2.95 10.11 -0.57
N THR A 17 3.15 11.05 -1.50
CA THR A 17 4.47 11.34 -2.10
C THR A 17 5.11 12.54 -1.40
N PRO A 18 6.30 12.40 -0.79
CA PRO A 18 7.10 13.56 -0.39
C PRO A 18 7.46 14.45 -1.58
N SER A 19 7.72 15.73 -1.34
CA SER A 19 8.08 16.65 -2.41
C SER A 19 9.26 16.11 -3.22
N ARG A 20 9.09 15.98 -4.54
CA ARG A 20 10.15 15.56 -5.46
C ARG A 20 11.22 16.64 -5.66
N SER A 21 10.87 17.90 -5.44
CA SER A 21 11.81 19.03 -5.50
C SER A 21 12.71 19.14 -4.26
N THR A 22 12.54 18.28 -3.26
CA THR A 22 13.34 18.28 -2.03
C THR A 22 14.16 16.99 -1.93
N PRO A 23 15.41 16.96 -2.44
CA PRO A 23 16.22 15.74 -2.47
C PRO A 23 16.42 15.08 -1.11
N ALA A 24 16.48 15.85 -0.01
CA ALA A 24 16.64 15.34 1.34
C ALA A 24 15.50 14.42 1.84
N TYR A 25 14.35 14.40 1.15
CA TYR A 25 13.24 13.50 1.46
C TYR A 25 13.41 12.10 0.85
N TRP A 26 14.35 11.96 -0.08
CA TRP A 26 14.59 10.76 -0.87
C TRP A 26 15.99 10.21 -0.58
N GLY A 27 16.10 8.88 -0.50
CA GLY A 27 17.35 8.22 -0.17
C GLY A 27 17.15 7.06 0.79
N LYS A 28 18.26 6.41 1.15
CA LYS A 28 18.25 5.20 1.99
C LYS A 28 17.53 5.45 3.31
N GLY A 29 16.55 4.60 3.62
CA GLY A 29 15.68 4.73 4.77
C GLY A 29 14.53 3.74 4.68
N HIS A 30 13.33 4.24 4.37
CA HIS A 30 12.11 3.44 4.30
C HIS A 30 11.73 3.14 2.85
N ARG A 31 11.29 1.91 2.60
CA ARG A 31 10.78 1.49 1.29
C ARG A 31 9.56 2.31 0.91
N TRP A 32 9.59 2.84 -0.31
CA TRP A 32 8.51 3.65 -0.85
C TRP A 32 8.01 3.04 -2.15
N VAL A 33 6.80 2.50 -2.10
CA VAL A 33 6.18 1.72 -3.17
C VAL A 33 5.40 2.64 -4.10
N SER A 34 5.69 2.52 -5.39
CA SER A 34 4.90 3.07 -6.49
C SER A 34 4.21 1.95 -7.26
N ILE A 35 3.32 2.29 -8.21
CA ILE A 35 2.68 1.30 -9.09
C ILE A 35 3.72 0.46 -9.85
N ARG A 36 4.91 1.02 -10.10
CA ARG A 36 6.00 0.34 -10.82
C ARG A 36 6.66 -0.77 -10.02
N ASP A 37 6.41 -0.81 -8.71
CA ASP A 37 6.91 -1.84 -7.80
C ASP A 37 5.85 -2.92 -7.55
N LEU A 38 4.60 -2.74 -8.01
CA LEU A 38 3.53 -3.74 -7.93
C LEU A 38 3.63 -4.74 -9.10
N ASP A 39 4.76 -5.41 -9.21
CA ASP A 39 5.05 -6.43 -10.24
C ASP A 39 5.21 -7.85 -9.66
N SER A 40 5.22 -7.97 -8.34
CA SER A 40 5.34 -9.23 -7.59
C SER A 40 4.25 -9.35 -6.54
N LYS A 41 3.91 -10.58 -6.16
CA LYS A 41 2.83 -10.82 -5.17
C LYS A 41 3.19 -10.29 -3.77
N VAL A 42 4.47 -10.16 -3.45
CA VAL A 42 4.96 -9.69 -2.14
C VAL A 42 6.10 -8.71 -2.35
N ILE A 43 5.95 -7.49 -1.81
CA ILE A 43 6.93 -6.42 -1.98
C ILE A 43 7.90 -6.41 -0.80
N ILE A 44 9.15 -6.74 -1.08
CA ILE A 44 10.24 -6.69 -0.10
C ILE A 44 11.26 -5.62 -0.47
N GLU A 45 11.40 -5.27 -1.73
CA GLU A 45 12.33 -4.23 -2.21
C GLU A 45 11.57 -3.22 -3.07
N THR A 46 12.08 -1.99 -3.11
CA THR A 46 11.49 -0.89 -3.89
C THR A 46 12.56 -0.15 -4.66
N LYS A 47 12.19 0.41 -5.81
CA LYS A 47 13.11 1.24 -6.62
C LYS A 47 13.54 2.50 -5.89
N GLU A 48 12.70 3.03 -5.03
CA GLU A 48 12.94 4.26 -4.30
C GLU A 48 12.72 4.07 -2.80
N GLN A 49 13.40 4.89 -2.01
CA GLN A 49 13.24 4.96 -0.56
C GLN A 49 13.09 6.41 -0.15
N ILE A 50 12.42 6.61 0.98
CA ILE A 50 12.21 7.92 1.60
C ILE A 50 12.86 7.96 2.98
N THR A 51 13.36 9.14 3.34
CA THR A 51 13.98 9.37 4.65
C THR A 51 12.91 9.63 5.73
N ASP A 52 13.29 9.57 7.00
CA ASP A 52 12.41 9.99 8.11
C ASP A 52 11.89 11.42 7.93
N LEU A 53 12.72 12.31 7.38
CA LEU A 53 12.35 13.68 7.07
C LEU A 53 11.25 13.72 6.00
N GLY A 54 11.37 12.89 4.96
CA GLY A 54 10.34 12.74 3.92
C GLY A 54 9.02 12.21 4.49
N VAL A 55 9.08 11.14 5.31
CA VAL A 55 7.93 10.56 5.99
C VAL A 55 7.21 11.61 6.84
N LYS A 56 7.95 12.34 7.68
CA LYS A 56 7.40 13.34 8.61
C LYS A 56 6.77 14.51 7.87
N ASN A 57 7.46 15.12 6.92
CA ASN A 57 6.96 16.30 6.20
C ASN A 57 5.76 15.97 5.31
N ALA A 58 5.82 14.85 4.61
CA ALA A 58 4.72 14.39 3.78
C ALA A 58 3.61 13.70 4.59
N ARG A 59 3.74 13.56 5.92
CA ARG A 59 2.85 12.80 6.81
C ARG A 59 2.47 11.44 6.20
N CYS A 60 3.45 10.72 5.67
CA CYS A 60 3.24 9.40 5.10
C CYS A 60 2.78 8.46 6.22
N LYS A 61 1.76 7.66 5.96
CA LYS A 61 1.30 6.62 6.88
C LYS A 61 2.04 5.33 6.60
N ILE A 62 2.58 4.72 7.65
CA ILE A 62 3.22 3.41 7.54
C ILE A 62 2.17 2.35 7.18
N VAL A 63 2.52 1.50 6.22
CA VAL A 63 1.76 0.30 5.88
C VAL A 63 2.49 -0.87 6.50
N ARG A 64 1.79 -1.62 7.36
CA ARG A 64 2.39 -2.75 8.07
C ARG A 64 2.55 -3.96 7.17
N LYS A 65 3.58 -4.76 7.43
CA LYS A 65 3.77 -6.07 6.80
C LYS A 65 2.46 -6.89 6.82
N GLY A 66 2.18 -7.60 5.72
CA GLY A 66 0.98 -8.42 5.52
C GLY A 66 -0.20 -7.65 4.92
N THR A 67 -0.15 -6.32 4.89
CA THR A 67 -1.23 -5.50 4.32
C THR A 67 -1.30 -5.65 2.80
N LEU A 68 -2.52 -5.84 2.27
CA LEU A 68 -2.76 -5.83 0.82
C LEU A 68 -2.71 -4.40 0.28
N LEU A 69 -1.96 -4.22 -0.81
CA LEU A 69 -1.84 -2.98 -1.57
C LEU A 69 -2.66 -3.11 -2.86
N PHE A 70 -3.28 -2.01 -3.29
CA PHE A 70 -4.10 -1.95 -4.50
C PHE A 70 -3.89 -0.63 -5.23
N SER A 71 -3.56 -0.67 -6.53
CA SER A 71 -3.49 0.54 -7.36
C SER A 71 -4.87 0.96 -7.85
N PHE A 72 -5.24 2.20 -7.59
CA PHE A 72 -6.55 2.77 -7.97
C PHE A 72 -6.42 3.98 -8.91
N LYS A 73 -5.20 4.40 -9.25
CA LYS A 73 -4.92 5.39 -10.29
C LYS A 73 -4.00 4.80 -11.35
N LEU A 74 -4.01 5.39 -12.55
CA LEU A 74 -3.21 4.97 -13.71
C LEU A 74 -3.51 3.51 -14.08
N THR A 75 -2.63 2.57 -13.74
CA THR A 75 -2.89 1.14 -13.94
C THR A 75 -3.72 0.62 -12.77
N ILE A 76 -5.04 0.54 -12.92
CA ILE A 76 -5.97 0.06 -11.88
C ILE A 76 -5.83 -1.47 -11.72
N GLY A 77 -5.94 -1.96 -10.48
CA GLY A 77 -6.06 -3.40 -10.20
C GLY A 77 -4.77 -4.15 -9.93
N LYS A 78 -3.61 -3.49 -9.98
CA LYS A 78 -2.37 -4.13 -9.53
C LYS A 78 -2.40 -4.31 -8.02
N MET A 79 -2.03 -5.50 -7.57
CA MET A 79 -2.08 -5.89 -6.18
C MET A 79 -0.82 -6.60 -5.74
N ALA A 80 -0.40 -6.33 -4.51
CA ALA A 80 0.70 -7.02 -3.85
C ALA A 80 0.55 -6.92 -2.33
N PHE A 81 1.13 -7.86 -1.58
CA PHE A 81 1.23 -7.78 -0.13
C PHE A 81 2.50 -7.04 0.28
N ALA A 82 2.41 -6.19 1.31
CA ALA A 82 3.59 -5.62 1.94
C ALA A 82 4.40 -6.73 2.64
N GLY A 83 5.60 -7.04 2.15
CA GLY A 83 6.49 -8.05 2.74
C GLY A 83 7.26 -7.56 3.96
N CYS A 84 7.30 -6.24 4.15
CA CYS A 84 7.86 -5.53 5.29
C CYS A 84 7.05 -4.25 5.55
N ASP A 85 7.34 -3.56 6.66
CA ASP A 85 6.79 -2.23 6.91
C ASP A 85 7.33 -1.25 5.85
N LEU A 86 6.44 -0.54 5.17
CA LEU A 86 6.75 0.29 4.01
C LEU A 86 5.80 1.49 3.89
N PHE A 87 6.05 2.38 2.94
CA PHE A 87 5.19 3.50 2.59
C PHE A 87 4.79 3.41 1.11
N THR A 88 3.69 4.06 0.75
CA THR A 88 3.17 4.05 -0.63
C THR A 88 2.91 5.47 -1.12
N ASN A 89 2.81 5.64 -2.43
CA ASN A 89 2.38 6.89 -3.07
C ASN A 89 0.85 7.07 -3.05
N GLU A 90 0.35 8.23 -3.48
CA GLU A 90 -1.10 8.54 -3.52
C GLU A 90 -1.89 7.82 -4.64
N ALA A 91 -1.26 6.89 -5.36
CA ALA A 91 -1.91 6.06 -6.35
C ALA A 91 -2.23 4.64 -5.83
N ILE A 92 -1.79 4.33 -4.60
CA ILE A 92 -1.96 3.04 -3.96
C ILE A 92 -2.81 3.21 -2.69
N ALA A 93 -3.83 2.38 -2.58
CA ALA A 93 -4.58 2.15 -1.35
C ALA A 93 -3.97 0.94 -0.63
N ALA A 94 -3.77 1.07 0.68
CA ALA A 94 -3.48 -0.03 1.58
C ALA A 94 -4.76 -0.46 2.29
N PHE A 95 -4.92 -1.76 2.48
CA PHE A 95 -6.10 -2.39 3.08
C PHE A 95 -5.78 -3.13 4.39
N PRO A 96 -5.44 -2.43 5.49
CA PRO A 96 -5.40 -3.02 6.82
C PRO A 96 -6.75 -3.64 7.17
N ILE A 97 -6.74 -4.88 7.62
CA ILE A 97 -7.93 -5.63 8.03
C ILE A 97 -8.25 -5.27 9.49
N LYS A 98 -9.50 -4.88 9.76
CA LYS A 98 -9.97 -4.50 11.10
C LYS A 98 -10.04 -5.69 12.07
N ASP A 99 -10.45 -6.85 11.57
CA ASP A 99 -10.61 -8.08 12.35
C ASP A 99 -10.29 -9.30 11.47
N GLU A 100 -9.12 -9.90 11.67
CA GLU A 100 -8.63 -11.05 10.88
C GLU A 100 -9.49 -12.31 11.06
N ARG A 101 -10.32 -12.38 12.11
CA ARG A 101 -11.29 -13.47 12.30
C ARG A 101 -12.48 -13.35 11.35
N LYS A 102 -12.72 -12.16 10.80
CA LYS A 102 -13.84 -11.86 9.88
C LYS A 102 -13.43 -11.82 8.41
N LEU A 103 -12.16 -11.56 8.13
CA LEU A 103 -11.65 -11.44 6.77
C LEU A 103 -10.22 -12.00 6.68
N ASN A 104 -10.04 -12.96 5.79
CA ASN A 104 -8.72 -13.45 5.42
C ASN A 104 -8.14 -12.61 4.27
N SER A 105 -6.85 -12.31 4.35
CA SER A 105 -6.14 -11.45 3.38
C SER A 105 -6.02 -12.07 1.99
N ASP A 106 -5.81 -13.39 1.88
CA ASP A 106 -5.78 -14.09 0.60
C ASP A 106 -7.17 -14.10 -0.03
N PHE A 107 -8.22 -14.35 0.76
CA PHE A 107 -9.60 -14.23 0.28
C PHE A 107 -9.88 -12.84 -0.29
N LEU A 108 -9.48 -11.77 0.42
CA LEU A 108 -9.62 -10.40 -0.07
C LEU A 108 -8.88 -10.20 -1.41
N PHE A 109 -7.65 -10.70 -1.53
CA PHE A 109 -6.87 -10.63 -2.77
C PHE A 109 -7.62 -11.29 -3.94
N TYR A 110 -8.12 -12.52 -3.76
CA TYR A 110 -8.83 -13.24 -4.82
C TYR A 110 -10.20 -12.63 -5.13
N ALA A 111 -10.92 -12.14 -4.12
CA ALA A 111 -12.21 -11.47 -4.30
C ALA A 111 -12.06 -10.17 -5.11
N LEU A 112 -11.00 -9.39 -4.85
CA LEU A 112 -10.69 -8.21 -5.65
C LEU A 112 -10.20 -8.59 -7.04
N LEU A 113 -9.34 -9.61 -7.17
CA LEU A 113 -8.83 -10.08 -8.47
C LEU A 113 -9.95 -10.51 -9.42
N ALA A 114 -11.00 -11.13 -8.89
CA ALA A 114 -12.17 -11.51 -9.67
C ALA A 114 -13.07 -10.31 -10.07
N ALA A 115 -12.83 -9.13 -9.51
CA ALA A 115 -13.65 -7.94 -9.71
C ALA A 115 -12.98 -6.83 -10.54
N VAL A 116 -11.70 -6.99 -10.93
CA VAL A 116 -10.95 -6.03 -11.77
C VAL A 116 -10.69 -6.56 -13.17
#